data_AF-U5SC53-F1
#
_entry.id   AF-U5SC53-F1
#
_cell.length_a   1.000
_cell.length_b   1.000
_cell.length_c   1.000
_cell.angle_alpha   90.00
_cell.angle_beta   90.00
_cell.angle_gamma   90.00
#
_symmetry.space_group_name_H-M   'P 1'
#
loop_
_entity.id
_entity.type
_entity.pdbx_description
1 polymer ?
#
loop_
_entity_poly.entity_id
_entity_poly.type
_entity_poly.pdbx_seq_one_letter_code
_entity_poly.pdbx_strand_id
1 'polypeptide(L)'
;MENRQLANVVKNVEQFKKDNIQILRKSINNEILNYRKNLPIENLSEELELQIKNEVNSKLSEFNNGIDLKPAALYYSLKSEVELDENISEKELTYSAYDFLEKTTKSKFLKKILKELKKETKK
;
A
#
# COMPACT_ATOMS: atom_id res chain seq x y z
N MET A 1 9.45 -25.81 5.24
CA MET A 1 8.12 -25.20 5.52
C MET A 1 8.13 -23.69 5.37
N GLU A 2 9.17 -23.00 5.85
CA GLU A 2 9.33 -21.52 5.80
C GLU A 2 9.08 -20.89 4.43
N ASN A 3 9.59 -21.52 3.36
CA ASN A 3 9.49 -20.98 2.00
C ASN A 3 8.03 -20.95 1.45
N ARG A 4 7.16 -21.87 1.91
CA ARG A 4 5.73 -21.86 1.53
C ARG A 4 4.96 -20.76 2.26
N GLN A 5 5.29 -20.51 3.52
CA GLN A 5 4.66 -19.44 4.30
C GLN A 5 5.06 -18.07 3.74
N LEU A 6 6.33 -17.87 3.40
CA LEU A 6 6.79 -16.63 2.77
C LEU A 6 6.11 -16.40 1.41
N ALA A 7 6.02 -17.45 0.58
CA ALA A 7 5.30 -17.38 -0.69
C ALA A 7 3.83 -16.99 -0.51
N ASN A 8 3.16 -17.50 0.53
CA ASN A 8 1.79 -17.12 0.87
C ASN A 8 1.70 -15.64 1.29
N VAL A 9 2.64 -15.14 2.10
CA VAL A 9 2.67 -13.72 2.48
C VAL A 9 2.85 -12.82 1.26
N VAL A 10 3.78 -13.15 0.37
CA VAL A 10 3.98 -12.42 -0.89
C VAL A 10 2.69 -12.40 -1.72
N LYS A 11 2.05 -13.57 -1.88
CA LYS A 11 0.78 -13.67 -2.60
C LYS A 11 -0.33 -12.82 -1.95
N ASN A 12 -0.43 -12.82 -0.63
CA ASN A 12 -1.43 -12.05 0.11
C ASN A 12 -1.22 -10.55 -0.06
N VAL A 13 0.04 -10.07 -0.07
CA VAL A 13 0.35 -8.65 -0.31
C VAL A 13 -0.03 -8.24 -1.73
N GLU A 14 0.26 -9.08 -2.72
CA GLU A 14 -0.15 -8.82 -4.11
C GLU A 14 -1.67 -8.85 -4.29
N GLN A 15 -2.36 -9.74 -3.57
CA GLN A 15 -3.82 -9.76 -3.55
C GLN A 15 -4.40 -8.50 -2.89
N PHE A 16 -3.86 -8.10 -1.74
CA PHE A 16 -4.26 -6.88 -1.04
C PHE A 16 -4.11 -5.63 -1.92
N LYS A 17 -3.03 -5.52 -2.70
CA LYS A 17 -2.87 -4.42 -3.67
C LYS A 17 -3.99 -4.41 -4.70
N LYS A 18 -4.29 -5.57 -5.31
CA LYS A 18 -5.37 -5.70 -6.30
C LYS A 18 -6.74 -5.35 -5.74
N ASP A 19 -7.05 -5.86 -4.55
CA ASP A 19 -8.34 -5.64 -3.90
C ASP A 19 -8.53 -4.16 -3.55
N ASN A 20 -7.51 -3.49 -3.02
CA ASN A 20 -7.58 -2.05 -2.72
C ASN A 20 -7.77 -1.20 -3.97
N ILE A 21 -7.15 -1.55 -5.10
CA ILE A 21 -7.37 -0.83 -6.35
C ILE A 21 -8.83 -0.94 -6.80
N GLN A 22 -9.45 -2.11 -6.66
CA GLN A 22 -10.87 -2.28 -6.97
C GLN A 22 -11.76 -1.46 -6.03
N ILE A 23 -11.47 -1.48 -4.73
CA ILE A 23 -12.22 -0.71 -3.72
C ILE A 23 -12.12 0.79 -4.01
N LEU A 24 -10.90 1.31 -4.22
CA LEU A 24 -10.66 2.72 -4.52
C LEU A 24 -11.34 3.14 -5.82
N ARG A 25 -11.24 2.32 -6.88
CA ARG A 25 -11.94 2.59 -8.15
C ARG A 25 -13.44 2.70 -7.94
N LYS A 26 -14.04 1.80 -7.17
CA LYS A 26 -15.48 1.84 -6.85
C LYS A 26 -15.84 3.12 -6.08
N SER A 27 -15.02 3.51 -5.09
CA SER A 27 -15.23 4.74 -4.31
C SER A 27 -15.18 5.98 -5.21
N ILE A 28 -14.15 6.11 -6.03
CA ILE A 28 -13.97 7.23 -6.96
C ILE A 28 -15.14 7.31 -7.94
N ASN A 29 -15.56 6.18 -8.51
CA ASN A 29 -16.71 6.14 -9.42
C ASN A 29 -18.01 6.60 -8.73
N ASN A 30 -18.22 6.21 -7.48
CA ASN A 30 -19.38 6.66 -6.71
C ASN A 30 -19.35 8.16 -6.46
N GLU A 31 -18.19 8.73 -6.13
CA GLU A 31 -18.02 10.16 -5.97
C GLU A 31 -18.26 10.92 -7.28
N ILE A 32 -17.70 10.44 -8.40
CA ILE A 32 -17.96 11.01 -9.73
C ILE A 32 -19.46 11.01 -10.04
N LEU A 33 -20.16 9.91 -9.77
CA LEU A 33 -21.62 9.83 -9.96
C LEU A 33 -22.36 10.84 -9.08
N ASN A 34 -21.92 11.06 -7.84
CA ASN A 34 -22.52 12.06 -6.96
C ASN A 34 -22.27 13.49 -7.46
N TYR A 35 -21.06 13.80 -7.94
CA TYR A 35 -20.76 15.08 -8.57
C TYR A 35 -21.64 15.33 -9.78
N ARG A 36 -21.81 14.31 -10.64
CA ARG A 36 -22.67 14.39 -11.84
C ARG A 36 -24.12 14.75 -11.54
N LYS A 37 -24.69 14.25 -10.43
CA LYS A 37 -26.07 14.58 -10.02
C LYS A 37 -26.27 16.07 -9.73
N ASN A 38 -25.19 16.77 -9.37
CA ASN A 38 -25.24 18.18 -8.97
C ASN A 38 -24.83 19.12 -10.11
N LEU A 39 -24.46 18.60 -11.28
CA LEU A 39 -24.13 19.42 -12.44
C LEU A 39 -25.41 19.82 -13.18
N PRO A 40 -25.53 21.09 -13.62
CA PRO A 40 -26.59 21.46 -14.56
C PRO A 40 -26.45 20.58 -15.80
N ILE A 41 -27.57 20.01 -16.24
CA ILE A 41 -27.66 18.95 -17.25
C ILE A 41 -27.20 19.52 -18.61
N GLU A 42 -25.90 19.58 -18.83
CA GLU A 42 -25.27 19.64 -20.13
C GLU A 42 -24.45 18.37 -20.28
N ASN A 43 -24.70 17.65 -21.37
CA ASN A 43 -24.08 16.38 -21.67
C ASN A 43 -22.55 16.53 -21.56
N LEU A 44 -21.97 15.88 -20.55
CA LEU A 44 -20.52 15.64 -20.49
C LEU A 44 -20.13 15.02 -21.83
N SER A 45 -19.26 15.69 -22.57
CA SER A 45 -18.80 15.16 -23.85
C SER A 45 -18.14 13.79 -23.64
N GLU A 46 -18.30 12.89 -24.61
CA GLU A 46 -17.61 11.58 -24.59
C GLU A 46 -16.09 11.75 -24.41
N GLU A 47 -15.54 12.84 -24.93
CA GLU A 47 -14.14 13.21 -24.76
C GLU A 47 -13.78 13.50 -23.29
N LEU A 48 -14.60 14.29 -22.58
CA LEU A 48 -14.39 14.58 -21.17
C LEU A 48 -14.58 13.33 -20.30
N GLU A 49 -15.52 12.45 -20.64
CA GLU A 49 -15.66 11.16 -19.96
C GLU A 49 -14.41 10.28 -20.12
N LEU A 50 -13.86 10.23 -21.33
CA LEU A 50 -12.64 9.49 -21.61
C LEU A 50 -11.44 10.08 -20.84
N GLN A 51 -11.33 11.40 -20.78
CA GLN A 51 -10.29 12.09 -20.00
C GLN A 51 -10.38 11.77 -18.51
N ILE A 52 -11.58 11.85 -17.92
CA ILE A 52 -11.81 11.48 -16.50
C ILE A 52 -11.40 10.03 -16.25
N LYS A 53 -11.84 9.10 -17.10
CA LYS A 53 -11.52 7.67 -16.96
C LYS A 53 -10.01 7.43 -17.05
N ASN A 54 -9.32 8.09 -17.97
CA ASN A 54 -7.88 7.96 -18.14
C ASN A 54 -7.11 8.52 -16.95
N GLU A 55 -7.51 9.69 -16.44
CA GLU A 55 -6.89 10.29 -15.26
C GLU A 55 -7.08 9.41 -14.02
N VAL A 56 -8.29 8.89 -13.79
CA VAL A 56 -8.56 7.95 -12.68
C VAL A 56 -7.69 6.70 -12.79
N ASN A 57 -7.58 6.12 -13.99
CA ASN A 57 -6.72 4.95 -14.21
C ASN A 57 -5.23 5.25 -13.97
N SER A 58 -4.77 6.41 -14.43
CA SER A 58 -3.41 6.89 -14.21
C SER A 58 -3.11 7.02 -12.72
N LYS A 59 -3.96 7.72 -11.97
CA LYS A 59 -3.80 7.94 -10.52
C LYS A 59 -3.88 6.65 -9.72
N LEU A 60 -4.77 5.72 -10.08
CA LEU A 60 -4.83 4.40 -9.45
C LEU A 60 -3.56 3.58 -9.72
N SER A 61 -3.00 3.67 -10.94
CA SER A 61 -1.74 3.00 -11.28
C SER A 61 -0.56 3.59 -10.50
N GLU A 62 -0.46 4.92 -10.44
CA GLU A 62 0.54 5.63 -9.62
C GLU A 62 0.46 5.20 -8.15
N PHE A 63 -0.75 5.15 -7.58
CA PHE A 63 -0.96 4.70 -6.21
C PHE A 63 -0.52 3.23 -6.02
N ASN A 64 -0.94 2.32 -6.90
CA ASN A 64 -0.56 0.90 -6.82
C ASN A 64 0.96 0.71 -6.86
N ASN A 65 1.62 1.41 -7.78
CA ASN A 65 3.07 1.37 -7.94
C ASN A 65 3.80 2.00 -6.76
N GLY A 66 3.15 2.92 -6.04
CA GLY A 66 3.62 3.49 -4.79
C GLY A 66 3.58 2.52 -3.60
N ILE A 67 2.86 1.40 -3.69
CA ILE A 67 2.87 0.35 -2.65
C ILE A 67 4.02 -0.61 -2.92
N ASP A 68 5.23 -0.18 -2.61
CA ASP A 68 6.48 -0.89 -2.88
C ASP A 68 6.94 -1.78 -1.71
N LEU A 69 5.98 -2.43 -1.03
CA LEU A 69 6.25 -3.39 0.02
C LEU A 69 7.04 -4.58 -0.54
N LYS A 70 8.12 -4.98 0.16
CA LYS A 70 9.01 -6.09 -0.21
C LYS A 70 9.01 -7.17 0.89
N PRO A 71 7.98 -8.03 0.96
CA PRO A 71 7.82 -8.97 2.08
C PRO A 71 8.97 -9.96 2.23
N ALA A 72 9.55 -10.42 1.12
CA ALA A 72 10.73 -11.30 1.14
C ALA A 72 11.95 -10.60 1.74
N ALA A 73 12.24 -9.38 1.31
CA ALA A 73 13.37 -8.63 1.82
C ALA A 73 13.21 -8.30 3.32
N LEU A 74 11.98 -7.95 3.74
CA LEU A 74 11.66 -7.75 5.15
C LEU A 74 11.86 -9.03 5.96
N TYR A 75 11.35 -10.17 5.47
CA TYR A 75 11.49 -11.46 6.16
C TYR A 75 12.96 -11.81 6.39
N TYR A 76 13.81 -11.72 5.36
CA TYR A 76 15.23 -12.04 5.52
C TYR A 76 15.95 -11.04 6.43
N SER A 77 15.58 -9.75 6.37
CA SER A 77 16.12 -8.76 7.31
C SER A 77 15.80 -9.12 8.76
N LEU A 78 14.54 -9.46 9.06
CA LEU A 78 14.12 -9.82 10.41
C LEU A 78 14.71 -11.15 10.87
N LYS A 79 14.83 -12.14 9.96
CA LYS A 79 15.49 -13.41 10.26
C LYS A 79 16.93 -13.19 10.72
N SER A 80 17.67 -12.31 10.06
CA SER A 80 19.03 -11.95 10.47
C SER A 80 19.08 -11.26 11.83
N GLU A 81 18.10 -10.43 12.19
CA GLU A 81 18.03 -9.83 13.53
C GLU A 81 17.83 -10.90 14.63
N VAL A 82 16.94 -11.88 14.40
CA VAL A 82 16.71 -13.00 15.33
C VAL A 82 17.93 -13.90 15.45
N GLU A 83 18.66 -14.13 14.36
CA GLU A 83 19.91 -14.92 14.39
C GLU A 83 21.04 -14.22 15.16
N LEU A 84 21.00 -12.88 15.27
CA LEU A 84 21.96 -12.10 16.04
C LEU A 84 21.60 -12.01 17.54
N ASP A 85 20.30 -12.01 17.85
CA ASP A 85 19.78 -12.05 19.22
C ASP A 85 18.54 -12.95 19.30
N GLU A 86 18.73 -14.17 19.79
CA GLU A 86 17.65 -15.15 19.95
C GLU A 86 16.59 -14.73 20.97
N ASN A 87 16.89 -13.76 21.84
CA ASN A 87 15.97 -13.25 22.86
C ASN A 87 15.29 -11.94 22.46
N ILE A 88 15.47 -11.49 21.22
CA ILE A 88 14.83 -10.27 20.72
C ILE A 88 13.32 -10.33 20.93
N SER A 89 12.76 -9.27 21.52
CA SER A 89 11.33 -9.23 21.78
C SER A 89 10.54 -8.98 20.50
N GLU A 90 9.25 -9.37 20.49
CA GLU A 90 8.33 -9.06 19.41
C GLU A 90 8.24 -7.54 19.15
N LYS A 91 8.32 -6.73 20.21
CA LYS A 91 8.29 -5.27 20.12
C LYS A 91 9.52 -4.72 19.38
N GLU A 92 10.70 -5.27 19.67
CA GLU A 92 11.95 -4.92 18.98
C GLU A 92 11.94 -5.38 17.53
N LEU A 93 11.47 -6.59 17.25
CA LEU A 93 11.30 -7.08 15.87
C LEU A 93 10.31 -6.22 15.08
N THR A 94 9.20 -5.82 15.70
CA THR A 94 8.21 -4.93 15.08
C THR A 94 8.81 -3.56 14.77
N TYR A 95 9.63 -3.04 15.69
CA TYR A 95 10.37 -1.80 15.47
C TYR A 95 11.34 -1.91 14.29
N SER A 96 12.13 -2.98 14.23
CA SER A 96 13.05 -3.27 13.11
C SER A 96 12.30 -3.43 11.79
N ALA A 97 11.11 -4.03 11.81
CA ALA A 97 10.27 -4.15 10.62
C ALA A 97 9.85 -2.79 10.07
N TYR A 98 9.35 -1.89 10.95
CA TYR A 98 8.97 -0.54 10.52
C TYR A 98 10.18 0.27 10.08
N ASP A 99 11.33 0.15 10.75
CA ASP A 99 12.56 0.83 10.34
C ASP A 99 13.03 0.38 8.95
N PHE A 100 13.04 -0.94 8.69
CA PHE A 100 13.37 -1.50 7.39
C PHE A 100 12.43 -0.98 6.30
N LEU A 101 11.12 -1.06 6.53
CA LEU A 101 10.12 -0.59 5.55
C LEU A 101 10.24 0.91 5.30
N GLU A 102 10.49 1.72 6.33
CA GLU A 102 10.63 3.18 6.23
C GLU A 102 11.85 3.56 5.36
N LYS A 103 12.96 2.84 5.52
CA LYS A 103 14.20 3.06 4.79
C LYS A 103 14.13 2.58 3.34
N THR A 104 13.32 1.54 3.07
CA THR A 104 13.29 0.88 1.76
C THR A 104 12.18 1.37 0.84
N THR A 105 11.10 1.95 1.37
CA THR A 105 10.02 2.53 0.56
C THR A 105 10.44 3.82 -0.14
N LYS A 106 10.03 3.96 -1.40
CA LYS A 106 10.11 5.20 -2.19
C LYS A 106 8.88 6.09 -1.99
N SER A 107 7.80 5.56 -1.41
CA SER A 107 6.55 6.29 -1.22
C SER A 107 6.63 7.25 -0.03
N LYS A 108 6.49 8.55 -0.29
CA LYS A 108 6.43 9.59 0.75
C LYS A 108 5.27 9.35 1.73
N PHE A 109 4.15 8.84 1.23
CA PHE A 109 2.97 8.53 2.02
C PHE A 109 3.23 7.35 2.98
N LEU A 110 3.71 6.22 2.45
CA LEU A 110 4.05 5.06 3.28
C LEU A 110 5.13 5.40 4.30
N LYS A 111 6.14 6.18 3.90
CA LYS A 111 7.19 6.65 4.81
C LYS A 111 6.63 7.44 5.99
N LYS A 112 5.60 8.26 5.77
CA LYS A 112 4.94 9.01 6.85
C LYS A 112 4.20 8.07 7.81
N ILE A 113 3.45 7.10 7.29
CA ILE A 113 2.74 6.09 8.11
C ILE A 113 3.74 5.29 8.95
N LEU A 114 4.80 4.77 8.32
CA LEU A 114 5.80 3.94 8.98
C LEU A 114 6.54 4.71 10.08
N LYS A 115 6.82 6.00 9.88
CA LYS A 115 7.38 6.87 10.93
C LYS A 115 6.49 6.97 12.16
N GLU A 116 5.18 7.10 11.98
CA GLU A 116 4.23 7.17 13.09
C GLU A 116 4.13 5.83 13.82
N LEU A 117 3.94 4.72 13.09
CA LEU A 117 3.90 3.37 13.66
C LEU A 117 5.17 3.03 14.45
N LYS A 118 6.34 3.42 13.92
CA LYS A 118 7.63 3.25 14.57
C LYS A 118 7.76 4.06 15.86
N LYS A 119 7.19 5.28 15.92
CA LYS A 119 7.15 6.09 17.16
C LYS A 119 6.21 5.48 18.20
N GLU A 120 5.05 5.01 17.78
CA GLU A 120 4.08 4.35 18.67
C GLU A 120 4.66 3.08 19.28
N THR A 121 5.43 2.34 18.50
CA THR A 121 6.13 1.12 18.96
C THR A 121 7.23 1.42 19.99
N LYS A 122 7.75 2.65 20.09
CA LYS A 122 8.70 3.03 21.16
C LYS A 122 8.01 3.37 22.48
N LYS A 123 6.73 3.75 22.45
CA LYS A 123 5.95 4.06 23.65
C LYS A 123 5.59 2.77 24.38
#